data_AF-A0A839BW31-F1
#
_entry.id   AF-A0A839BW31-F1
#
_cell.length_a   1.000
_cell.length_b   1.000
_cell.length_c   1.000
_cell.angle_alpha   90.00
_cell.angle_beta   90.00
_cell.angle_gamma   90.00
#
_symmetry.space_group_name_H-M   'P 1'
#
loop_
_entity.id
_entity.type
_entity.pdbx_description
1 polymer ?
#
loop_
_entity_poly.entity_id
_entity_poly.type
_entity_poly.pdbx_seq_one_letter_code
_entity_poly.pdbx_strand_id
1 'polypeptide(L)'
;MKQITLSDLTQQSEAAANAPRLRAHRNFHPELSDPVQRLAIAMEPGTYVRPHRHPHTFELLLPLRGRFVVLNFDDQGVVTRRVVLGEACMALEMEAGTWHAVLSLDHGGVIFEVKHGGYQPVADEDFVTWAPAEGEPGTAALMAWYKQVQPGDAAWKA
;
A
#
# COMPACT_ATOMS: atom_id res chain seq x y z
N MET A 1 5.71 24.96 -8.53
CA MET A 1 6.14 24.22 -7.33
C MET A 1 4.97 23.40 -6.84
N LYS A 2 5.14 22.09 -6.58
CA LYS A 2 4.07 21.23 -6.03
C LYS A 2 4.36 20.97 -4.55
N GLN A 3 3.33 21.02 -3.70
CA GLN A 3 3.44 20.80 -2.25
C GLN A 3 2.22 20.05 -1.72
N ILE A 4 2.39 19.38 -0.56
CA ILE A 4 1.32 18.82 0.26
C ILE A 4 1.46 19.44 1.64
N THR A 5 0.46 20.19 2.06
CA THR A 5 0.36 20.80 3.37
C THR A 5 -0.42 19.89 4.33
N LEU A 6 -0.42 20.20 5.63
CA LEU A 6 -1.25 19.48 6.60
C LEU A 6 -2.75 19.58 6.27
N SER A 7 -3.20 20.73 5.74
CA SER A 7 -4.59 20.91 5.29
C SER A 7 -4.92 20.01 4.10
N ASP A 8 -3.99 19.85 3.17
CA ASP A 8 -4.15 18.93 2.03
C ASP A 8 -4.33 17.49 2.52
N LEU A 9 -3.53 17.06 3.50
CA LEU A 9 -3.65 15.72 4.07
C LEU A 9 -5.04 15.49 4.71
N THR A 10 -5.56 16.48 5.46
CA THR A 10 -6.90 16.41 6.03
C THR A 10 -7.97 16.29 4.95
N GLN A 11 -7.95 17.15 3.93
CA GLN A 11 -8.91 17.11 2.84
C GLN A 11 -8.87 15.78 2.06
N GLN A 12 -7.67 15.23 1.82
CA GLN A 12 -7.53 13.95 1.14
C GLN A 12 -8.10 12.79 1.96
N SER A 13 -7.89 12.79 3.27
CA SER A 13 -8.49 11.80 4.18
C SER A 13 -10.01 11.89 4.20
N GLU A 14 -10.58 13.10 4.26
CA GLU A 14 -12.03 13.30 4.17
C GLU A 14 -12.58 12.78 2.84
N ALA A 15 -11.89 13.03 1.72
CA ALA A 15 -12.26 12.50 0.43
C ALA A 15 -12.19 10.96 0.41
N ALA A 16 -11.17 10.36 1.02
CA ALA A 16 -11.03 8.92 1.14
C ALA A 16 -12.16 8.31 1.97
N ALA A 17 -12.50 8.89 3.12
CA ALA A 17 -13.58 8.41 4.00
C ALA A 17 -14.95 8.37 3.32
N ASN A 18 -15.17 9.20 2.31
CA ASN A 18 -16.42 9.24 1.52
C ASN A 18 -16.34 8.43 0.21
N ALA A 19 -15.19 7.82 -0.09
CA ALA A 19 -15.00 7.02 -1.31
C ALA A 19 -15.37 5.54 -1.07
N PRO A 20 -15.90 4.82 -2.08
CA PRO A 20 -16.29 3.41 -1.93
C PRO A 20 -15.17 2.47 -1.46
N ARG A 21 -13.92 2.80 -1.85
CA ARG A 21 -12.70 2.03 -1.53
C ARG A 21 -11.94 2.56 -0.31
N LEU A 22 -12.49 3.56 0.36
CA LEU A 22 -11.85 4.25 1.48
C LEU A 22 -10.47 4.86 1.12
N ARG A 23 -10.29 5.22 -0.16
CA ARG A 23 -9.04 5.72 -0.74
C ARG A 23 -9.24 6.94 -1.61
N ALA A 24 -8.26 7.86 -1.58
CA ALA A 24 -8.18 8.99 -2.49
C ALA A 24 -6.72 9.24 -2.92
N HIS A 25 -6.49 9.37 -4.23
CA HIS A 25 -5.16 9.58 -4.81
C HIS A 25 -4.96 11.07 -5.15
N ARG A 26 -3.76 11.60 -4.90
CA ARG A 26 -3.29 12.90 -5.38
C ARG A 26 -1.96 12.72 -6.08
N ASN A 27 -2.00 12.84 -7.41
CA ASN A 27 -0.82 12.69 -8.23
C ASN A 27 0.12 13.90 -8.09
N PHE A 28 1.39 13.62 -7.88
CA PHE A 28 2.49 14.58 -7.94
C PHE A 28 3.14 14.62 -9.33
N HIS A 29 3.08 13.52 -10.07
CA HIS A 29 3.41 13.49 -11.49
C HIS A 29 2.31 14.24 -12.30
N PRO A 30 2.66 14.90 -13.42
CA PRO A 30 1.70 15.65 -14.24
C PRO A 30 0.79 14.76 -15.09
N GLU A 31 1.27 13.59 -15.51
CA GLU A 31 0.56 12.65 -16.37
C GLU A 31 0.99 11.21 -16.05
N LEU A 32 0.12 10.25 -16.36
CA LEU A 32 0.37 8.84 -16.05
C LEU A 32 1.57 8.26 -16.79
N SER A 33 1.96 8.84 -17.93
CA SER A 33 3.16 8.47 -18.70
C SER A 33 4.46 9.06 -18.16
N ASP A 34 4.42 9.90 -17.12
CA ASP A 34 5.61 10.53 -16.56
C ASP A 34 6.63 9.45 -16.13
N PRO A 35 7.93 9.65 -16.42
CA PRO A 35 8.97 8.65 -16.17
C PRO A 35 9.17 8.32 -14.68
N VAL A 36 8.56 9.08 -13.76
CA VAL A 36 8.56 8.76 -12.32
C VAL A 36 7.18 9.05 -11.73
N GLN A 37 6.46 7.98 -11.39
CA GLN A 37 5.23 8.09 -10.60
C GLN A 37 5.57 8.57 -9.20
N ARG A 38 4.89 9.65 -8.79
CA ARG A 38 4.91 10.22 -7.44
C ARG A 38 3.47 10.52 -7.07
N LEU A 39 2.95 10.00 -5.96
CA LEU A 39 1.58 10.27 -5.53
C LEU A 39 1.40 10.11 -4.03
N ALA A 40 0.45 10.87 -3.46
CA ALA A 40 -0.06 10.64 -2.12
C ALA A 40 -1.37 9.85 -2.20
N ILE A 41 -1.50 8.83 -1.36
CA ILE A 41 -2.68 7.97 -1.27
C ILE A 41 -3.19 8.08 0.17
N ALA A 42 -4.35 8.73 0.34
CA ALA A 42 -5.09 8.64 1.59
C ALA A 42 -5.76 7.27 1.68
N MET A 43 -5.64 6.61 2.83
CA MET A 43 -6.16 5.27 3.09
C MET A 43 -6.78 5.26 4.49
N GLU A 44 -8.11 5.20 4.58
CA GLU A 44 -8.77 5.09 5.89
C GLU A 44 -8.74 3.65 6.44
N PRO A 45 -8.95 3.45 7.75
CA PRO A 45 -9.09 2.12 8.32
C PRO A 45 -10.15 1.29 7.58
N GLY A 46 -9.80 0.04 7.25
CA GLY A 46 -10.58 -0.81 6.35
C GLY A 46 -10.00 -0.89 4.93
N THR A 47 -9.00 -0.06 4.62
CA THR A 47 -8.21 -0.19 3.38
C THR A 47 -7.00 -1.10 3.57
N TYR A 48 -6.86 -2.07 2.65
CA TYR A 48 -5.64 -2.80 2.42
C TYR A 48 -5.29 -2.82 0.93
N VAL A 49 -4.02 -3.06 0.64
CA VAL A 49 -3.54 -3.39 -0.70
C VAL A 49 -3.28 -4.89 -0.71
N ARG A 50 -3.94 -5.60 -1.63
CA ARG A 50 -3.76 -7.04 -1.84
C ARG A 50 -2.27 -7.33 -2.12
N PRO A 51 -1.71 -8.47 -1.65
CA PRO A 51 -0.33 -8.77 -1.92
C PRO A 51 -0.09 -8.86 -3.42
N HIS A 52 0.88 -8.09 -3.89
CA HIS A 52 1.22 -7.94 -5.29
C HIS A 52 2.71 -7.64 -5.46
N ARG A 53 3.18 -7.59 -6.70
CA ARG A 53 4.53 -7.15 -7.02
C ARG A 53 4.56 -6.21 -8.22
N HIS A 54 5.66 -5.51 -8.36
CA HIS A 54 5.96 -4.67 -9.52
C HIS A 54 7.24 -5.16 -10.21
N PRO A 55 7.16 -6.02 -11.24
CA PRO A 55 8.36 -6.63 -11.84
C PRO A 55 9.32 -5.63 -12.50
N HIS A 56 8.82 -4.46 -12.90
CA HIS A 56 9.56 -3.50 -13.73
C HIS A 56 10.12 -2.31 -12.96
N THR A 57 9.84 -2.18 -11.66
CA THR A 57 10.19 -0.98 -10.90
C THR A 57 10.25 -1.24 -9.41
N PHE A 58 11.12 -0.49 -8.72
CA PHE A 58 11.10 -0.43 -7.27
C PHE A 58 9.85 0.32 -6.80
N GLU A 59 9.52 0.17 -5.51
CA GLU A 59 8.52 1.00 -4.85
C GLU A 59 9.06 1.59 -3.55
N LEU A 60 9.04 2.92 -3.46
CA LEU A 60 9.41 3.67 -2.26
C LEU A 60 8.16 4.23 -1.59
N LEU A 61 7.99 3.91 -0.31
CA LEU A 61 6.87 4.30 0.52
C LEU A 61 7.34 5.19 1.68
N LEU A 62 6.67 6.32 1.87
CA LEU A 62 6.86 7.23 3.01
C LEU A 62 5.51 7.53 3.70
N PRO A 63 5.44 7.56 5.03
CA PRO A 63 4.24 7.96 5.75
C PRO A 63 4.18 9.50 5.83
N LEU A 64 3.23 10.13 5.15
CA LEU A 64 2.98 11.57 5.35
C LEU A 64 2.15 11.83 6.62
N ARG A 65 1.26 10.89 6.98
CA ARG A 65 0.50 10.88 8.23
C ARG A 65 0.01 9.48 8.55
N GLY A 66 -0.02 9.13 9.85
CA GLY A 66 -0.51 7.85 10.33
C GLY A 66 0.45 6.68 10.09
N ARG A 67 0.00 5.48 10.47
CA ARG A 67 0.79 4.25 10.40
C ARG A 67 0.21 3.24 9.42
N PHE A 68 1.11 2.44 8.84
CA PHE A 68 0.79 1.39 7.88
C PHE A 68 1.60 0.13 8.20
N VAL A 69 0.96 -1.03 8.18
CA VAL A 69 1.72 -2.30 8.11
C VAL A 69 2.13 -2.51 6.67
N VAL A 70 3.43 -2.71 6.42
CA VAL A 70 3.95 -3.22 5.15
C VAL A 70 4.50 -4.61 5.39
N LEU A 71 4.02 -5.57 4.60
CA LEU A 71 4.45 -6.96 4.63
C LEU A 71 5.17 -7.29 3.33
N ASN A 72 6.23 -8.09 3.40
CA ASN A 72 6.85 -8.71 2.25
C ASN A 72 6.72 -10.23 2.34
N PHE A 73 6.66 -10.88 1.17
CA PHE A 73 6.48 -12.32 1.07
C PHE A 73 7.52 -12.95 0.15
N ASP A 74 7.73 -14.26 0.29
CA ASP A 74 8.35 -15.07 -0.76
C ASP A 74 7.29 -15.58 -1.76
N ASP A 75 7.73 -16.33 -2.77
CA ASP A 75 6.86 -16.88 -3.81
C ASP A 75 5.84 -17.92 -3.27
N GLN A 76 6.03 -18.45 -2.06
CA GLN A 76 5.09 -19.36 -1.39
C GLN A 76 4.12 -18.61 -0.46
N GLY A 77 4.25 -17.29 -0.36
CA GLY A 77 3.45 -16.44 0.52
C GLY A 77 3.89 -16.48 1.99
N VAL A 78 5.07 -17.03 2.31
CA VAL A 78 5.66 -16.93 3.65
C VAL A 78 6.07 -15.48 3.88
N VAL A 79 5.74 -14.93 5.05
CA VAL A 79 6.13 -13.56 5.40
C VAL A 79 7.64 -13.51 5.60
N THR A 80 8.33 -12.69 4.80
CA THR A 80 9.79 -12.51 4.88
C THR A 80 10.15 -11.27 5.68
N ARG A 81 9.28 -10.26 5.70
CA ARG A 81 9.47 -9.01 6.45
C ARG A 81 8.13 -8.42 6.87
N ARG A 82 8.13 -7.78 8.03
CA ARG A 82 7.05 -6.92 8.52
C ARG A 82 7.62 -5.62 9.04
N VAL A 83 7.03 -4.51 8.62
CA VAL A 83 7.38 -3.16 9.07
C VAL A 83 6.10 -2.40 9.40
N VAL A 84 6.15 -1.55 10.44
CA VAL A 84 5.14 -0.50 10.65
C VAL A 84 5.73 0.82 10.17
N LEU A 85 5.33 1.23 8.97
CA LEU A 85 5.69 2.51 8.38
C LEU A 85 4.93 3.62 9.12
N GLY A 86 5.60 4.70 9.49
CA GLY A 86 5.03 5.80 10.30
C GLY A 86 5.22 5.62 11.80
N GLU A 87 5.97 4.59 12.21
CA GLU A 87 6.42 4.38 13.58
C GLU A 87 7.96 4.38 13.63
N ALA A 88 8.61 3.23 13.83
CA ALA A 88 10.06 3.13 13.83
C ALA A 88 10.67 3.24 12.42
N CYS A 89 9.90 2.92 11.38
CA CYS A 89 10.30 3.07 9.99
C CYS A 89 9.60 4.26 9.35
N MET A 90 10.38 5.19 8.79
CA MET A 90 9.87 6.41 8.14
C MET A 90 10.04 6.42 6.62
N ALA A 91 10.78 5.46 6.07
CA ALA A 91 10.92 5.26 4.64
C ALA A 91 11.25 3.78 4.38
N LEU A 92 10.58 3.18 3.41
CA LEU A 92 10.80 1.81 3.00
C LEU A 92 10.83 1.75 1.47
N GLU A 93 11.94 1.27 0.93
CA GLU A 93 12.06 0.94 -0.49
C GLU A 93 12.07 -0.57 -0.66
N MET A 94 11.36 -1.05 -1.67
CA MET A 94 11.29 -2.45 -2.07
C MET A 94 11.81 -2.58 -3.49
N GLU A 95 12.68 -3.55 -3.73
CA GLU A 95 13.20 -3.84 -5.07
C GLU A 95 12.09 -4.31 -6.02
N ALA A 96 12.32 -4.16 -7.31
CA ALA A 96 11.42 -4.67 -8.33
C ALA A 96 11.15 -6.17 -8.15
N GLY A 97 9.90 -6.58 -8.34
CA GLY A 97 9.46 -7.97 -8.19
C GLY A 97 9.20 -8.42 -6.75
N THR A 98 9.44 -7.57 -5.74
CA THR A 98 9.15 -7.91 -4.34
C THR A 98 7.64 -8.07 -4.12
N TRP A 99 7.21 -9.24 -3.62
CA TRP A 99 5.84 -9.43 -3.16
C TRP A 99 5.59 -8.62 -1.90
N HIS A 100 4.58 -7.76 -1.90
CA HIS A 100 4.28 -6.89 -0.77
C HIS A 100 2.80 -6.55 -0.66
N ALA A 101 2.38 -6.22 0.56
CA ALA A 101 1.03 -5.76 0.89
C ALA A 101 1.10 -4.60 1.88
N VAL A 102 0.05 -3.78 1.90
CA VAL A 102 -0.06 -2.61 2.78
C VAL A 102 -1.40 -2.64 3.51
N LEU A 103 -1.41 -2.33 4.81
CA LEU A 103 -2.62 -2.14 5.61
C LEU A 103 -2.60 -0.76 6.27
N SER A 104 -3.67 0.02 6.13
CA SER A 104 -3.83 1.26 6.90
C SER A 104 -4.25 0.95 8.34
N LEU A 105 -3.60 1.59 9.33
CA LEU A 105 -3.90 1.41 10.75
C LEU A 105 -4.67 2.58 11.36
N ASP A 106 -4.34 3.81 10.96
CA ASP A 106 -4.84 5.02 11.61
C ASP A 106 -5.82 5.78 10.72
N HIS A 107 -6.80 6.42 11.36
CA HIS A 107 -7.66 7.40 10.69
C HIS A 107 -6.83 8.55 10.12
N GLY A 108 -7.16 8.97 8.90
CA GLY A 108 -6.41 9.98 8.20
C GLY A 108 -5.03 9.57 7.70
N GLY A 109 -4.75 8.26 7.62
CA GLY A 109 -3.52 7.73 7.05
C GLY A 109 -3.31 8.24 5.62
N VAL A 110 -2.12 8.80 5.36
CA VAL A 110 -1.68 9.16 4.00
C VAL A 110 -0.26 8.65 3.77
N ILE A 111 -0.09 7.81 2.74
CA ILE A 111 1.21 7.30 2.29
C ILE A 111 1.63 8.04 1.01
N PHE A 112 2.91 8.33 0.85
CA PHE A 112 3.50 8.83 -0.38
C PHE A 112 4.28 7.71 -1.06
N GLU A 113 3.97 7.47 -2.32
CA GLU A 113 4.53 6.41 -3.13
C GLU A 113 5.36 7.01 -4.27
N VAL A 114 6.53 6.42 -4.51
CA VAL A 114 7.39 6.72 -5.67
C VAL A 114 7.75 5.43 -6.38
N LYS A 115 7.55 5.41 -7.70
CA LYS A 115 7.98 4.34 -8.60
C LYS A 115 8.62 4.91 -9.86
N HIS A 116 9.64 4.25 -10.38
CA HIS A 116 10.20 4.56 -11.69
C HIS A 116 9.31 4.01 -12.82
N GLY A 117 9.24 4.73 -13.94
CA GLY A 117 8.39 4.42 -15.09
C GLY A 117 7.01 5.07 -15.02
N GLY A 118 6.31 5.08 -16.16
CA GLY A 118 4.90 5.46 -16.22
C GLY A 118 4.00 4.46 -15.52
N TYR A 119 2.78 4.88 -15.15
CA TYR A 119 1.77 4.03 -14.55
C TYR A 119 1.48 2.80 -15.41
N GLN A 120 1.59 1.63 -14.79
CA GLN A 120 1.21 0.36 -15.36
C GLN A 120 0.26 -0.33 -14.36
N PRO A 121 -0.94 -0.75 -14.78
CA PRO A 121 -1.78 -1.60 -13.95
C PRO A 121 -1.03 -2.88 -13.57
N VAL A 122 -1.22 -3.35 -12.34
CA VAL A 122 -0.70 -4.67 -11.92
C VAL A 122 -1.44 -5.74 -12.70
N ALA A 123 -0.70 -6.63 -13.36
CA ALA A 123 -1.26 -7.76 -14.09
C ALA A 123 -1.82 -8.82 -13.12
N ASP A 124 -2.78 -9.64 -13.57
CA ASP A 124 -3.40 -10.65 -12.71
C ASP A 124 -2.40 -11.66 -12.14
N GLU A 125 -1.35 -11.99 -12.88
CA GLU A 125 -0.25 -12.87 -12.45
C GLU A 125 0.66 -12.25 -11.39
N ASP A 126 0.62 -10.93 -11.23
CA ASP A 126 1.38 -10.18 -10.23
C ASP A 126 0.56 -9.88 -8.97
N PHE A 127 -0.60 -10.55 -8.82
CA PHE A 127 -1.31 -10.69 -7.55
C PHE A 127 -1.18 -12.12 -7.02
N VAL A 128 -1.08 -12.27 -5.71
CA VAL A 128 -1.13 -13.61 -5.10
C VAL A 128 -2.53 -14.21 -5.17
N THR A 129 -2.61 -15.52 -5.39
CA THR A 129 -3.90 -16.24 -5.54
C THR A 129 -4.61 -16.53 -4.22
N TRP A 130 -3.89 -16.51 -3.09
CA TRP A 130 -4.42 -16.89 -1.78
C TRP A 130 -5.10 -15.74 -1.03
N ALA A 131 -4.86 -14.49 -1.41
CA ALA A 131 -5.47 -13.33 -0.76
C ALA A 131 -6.71 -12.85 -1.54
N PRO A 132 -7.86 -12.64 -0.89
CA PRO A 132 -9.05 -12.11 -1.54
C PRO A 132 -8.79 -10.73 -2.15
N ALA A 133 -9.44 -10.45 -3.28
CA ALA A 133 -9.53 -9.12 -3.82
C ALA A 133 -10.42 -8.22 -2.97
N GLU A 134 -10.28 -6.91 -3.15
CA GLU A 134 -11.06 -5.93 -2.40
C GLU A 134 -12.56 -6.14 -2.66
N GLY A 135 -13.35 -6.19 -1.58
CA GLY A 135 -14.79 -6.46 -1.64
C GLY A 135 -15.16 -7.94 -1.66
N GLU A 136 -14.21 -8.86 -1.79
CA GLU A 136 -14.48 -10.30 -1.71
C GLU A 136 -14.64 -10.78 -0.25
N PRO A 137 -15.30 -11.94 -0.04
CA PRO A 137 -15.34 -12.59 1.27
C PRO A 137 -13.93 -12.87 1.82
N GLY A 138 -13.75 -12.72 3.13
CA GLY A 138 -12.48 -13.00 3.82
C GLY A 138 -11.54 -11.80 3.97
N THR A 139 -11.81 -10.66 3.33
CA THR A 139 -11.00 -9.44 3.46
C THR A 139 -10.84 -8.95 4.90
N ALA A 140 -11.90 -9.01 5.71
CA ALA A 140 -11.82 -8.66 7.13
C ALA A 140 -10.87 -9.58 7.92
N ALA A 141 -10.90 -10.89 7.64
CA ALA A 141 -10.02 -11.87 8.27
C ALA A 141 -8.56 -11.70 7.82
N LEU A 142 -8.33 -11.43 6.52
CA LEU A 142 -7.01 -11.11 5.98
C LEU A 142 -6.42 -9.85 6.64
N MET A 143 -7.20 -8.78 6.77
CA MET A 143 -6.75 -7.56 7.45
C MET A 143 -6.45 -7.79 8.95
N ALA A 144 -7.23 -8.64 9.63
CA ALA A 144 -6.92 -9.03 11.01
C ALA A 144 -5.59 -9.81 11.10
N TRP A 145 -5.35 -10.72 10.13
CA TRP A 145 -4.09 -11.46 10.02
C TRP A 145 -2.90 -10.53 9.75
N TYR A 146 -3.01 -9.57 8.82
CA TYR A 146 -1.97 -8.56 8.56
C TYR A 146 -1.51 -7.80 9.81
N LYS A 147 -2.42 -7.53 10.75
CA LYS A 147 -2.08 -6.81 11.99
C LYS A 147 -1.11 -7.61 12.87
N GLN A 148 -1.16 -8.94 12.81
CA GLN A 148 -0.54 -9.83 13.79
C GLN A 148 0.58 -10.70 13.23
N VAL A 149 0.53 -11.04 11.94
CA VAL A 149 1.50 -11.94 11.29
C VAL A 149 2.94 -11.50 11.49
N GLN A 150 3.87 -12.45 11.61
CA GLN A 150 5.29 -12.22 11.81
C GLN A 150 6.13 -12.87 10.70
N PRO A 151 7.38 -12.41 10.49
CA PRO A 151 8.31 -13.10 9.60
C PRO A 151 8.46 -14.59 9.96
N GLY A 152 8.39 -15.46 8.96
CA GLY A 152 8.40 -16.91 9.09
C GLY A 152 7.00 -17.56 9.09
N ASP A 153 5.93 -16.78 9.29
CA ASP A 153 4.57 -17.30 9.20
C ASP A 153 4.20 -17.63 7.75
N ALA A 154 3.48 -18.73 7.56
CA ALA A 154 3.00 -19.17 6.25
C ALA A 154 1.90 -18.25 5.69
N ALA A 155 1.62 -18.38 4.39
CA ALA A 155 0.56 -17.65 3.71
C ALA A 155 -0.79 -17.76 4.44
N TRP A 156 -1.56 -16.67 4.37
CA TRP A 156 -2.90 -16.63 4.92
C TRP A 156 -3.78 -17.74 4.34
N LYS A 157 -4.61 -18.33 5.20
CA LYS A 157 -5.62 -19.33 4.84
C LYS A 157 -6.97 -18.84 5.35
N ALA A 158 -7.95 -18.84 4.46
CA ALA A 158 -9.34 -18.43 4.74
C ALA A 158 -10.03 -19.37 5.74
#